data_AF-A0A3R8T741-F1
#
_entry.id   AF-A0A3R8T741-F1
#
_cell.length_a   1.000
_cell.length_b   1.000
_cell.length_c   1.000
_cell.angle_alpha   90.00
_cell.angle_beta   90.00
_cell.angle_gamma   90.00
#
_symmetry.space_group_name_H-M   'P 1'
#
loop_
_entity.id
_entity.type
_entity.pdbx_description
1 polymer ?
#
loop_
_entity_poly.entity_id
_entity_poly.type
_entity_poly.pdbx_seq_one_letter_code
_entity_poly.pdbx_strand_id
1 'polypeptide(L)'
;MVERSFRTGRSLISLLVWLLCAPGIFFHLMFASMAGTALLSGEGLSPFEAENVLVAVLLIITSFAWVALGWMNYRWMEDRTVHWAWPVFGTLIALVALIPTRFVPILLSAPGVLMAIYLCIWHLRRARRDAARAAG
;
A
#
# COMPACT_ATOMS: atom_id res chain seq x y z
N MET A 1 22.83 18.18 14.10
CA MET A 1 23.43 16.88 13.69
C MET A 1 22.42 15.72 13.83
N VAL A 2 21.68 15.64 14.94
CA VAL A 2 20.65 14.61 15.22
C VAL A 2 19.54 14.53 14.15
N GLU A 3 19.06 15.67 13.65
CA GLU A 3 17.96 15.74 12.68
C GLU A 3 18.31 15.16 11.30
N ARG A 4 19.56 15.32 10.84
CA ARG A 4 20.05 14.69 9.61
C ARG A 4 20.15 13.18 9.76
N SER A 5 20.70 12.70 10.87
CA SER A 5 20.82 11.26 11.16
C SER A 5 19.46 10.56 11.19
N PHE A 6 18.44 11.23 11.74
CA PHE A 6 17.09 10.68 11.82
C PHE A 6 16.39 10.60 10.45
N ARG A 7 16.54 11.64 9.63
CA ARG A 7 16.01 11.65 8.25
C ARG A 7 16.69 10.57 7.40
N THR A 8 18.02 10.42 7.52
CA THR A 8 18.78 9.36 6.84
C THR A 8 18.31 7.96 7.25
N GLY A 9 18.01 7.74 8.53
CA GLY A 9 17.46 6.47 9.02
C GLY A 9 16.11 6.11 8.41
N ARG A 10 15.16 7.06 8.35
CA ARG A 10 13.84 6.84 7.74
C ARG A 10 13.93 6.55 6.24
N SER A 11 14.79 7.27 5.53
CA SER A 11 15.03 7.04 4.09
C SER A 11 15.66 5.68 3.82
N LEU A 12 16.62 5.23 4.63
CA LEU A 12 17.23 3.91 4.49
C LEU A 12 16.21 2.78 4.74
N ILE A 13 15.43 2.88 5.82
CA ILE A 13 14.38 1.89 6.13
C ILE A 13 13.36 1.85 4.98
N SER A 14 12.93 3.01 4.49
CA SER A 14 12.04 3.11 3.34
C SER A 14 12.62 2.38 2.13
N LEU A 15 13.86 2.70 1.74
CA LEU A 15 14.51 2.11 0.58
C LEU A 15 14.58 0.58 0.70
N LEU A 16 15.00 0.06 1.85
CA LEU A 16 15.08 -1.39 2.09
C LEU A 16 13.72 -2.07 1.96
N VAL A 17 12.67 -1.49 2.54
CA VAL A 17 11.30 -2.01 2.42
C VAL A 17 10.84 -2.00 0.97
N TRP A 18 11.04 -0.90 0.23
CA TRP A 18 10.65 -0.80 -1.17
C TRP A 18 11.41 -1.78 -2.07
N LEU A 19 12.70 -1.98 -1.84
CA LEU A 19 13.50 -2.98 -2.57
C LEU A 19 13.01 -4.41 -2.31
N LEU A 20 12.69 -4.74 -1.07
CA LEU A 20 12.13 -6.05 -0.72
C LEU A 20 10.74 -6.26 -1.34
N CYS A 21 9.94 -5.19 -1.45
CA CYS A 21 8.61 -5.24 -2.06
C CYS A 21 8.63 -5.16 -3.58
N ALA A 22 9.72 -4.70 -4.20
CA ALA A 22 9.78 -4.40 -5.63
C ALA A 22 9.34 -5.59 -6.52
N PRO A 23 9.75 -6.84 -6.26
CA PRO A 23 9.23 -7.99 -6.99
C PRO A 23 7.71 -8.15 -6.85
N GLY A 24 7.18 -7.99 -5.63
CA GLY A 24 5.74 -8.08 -5.36
C GLY A 24 4.93 -6.98 -6.06
N ILE A 25 5.46 -5.75 -6.10
CA ILE A 25 4.88 -4.62 -6.82
C ILE A 25 4.90 -4.89 -8.32
N PHE A 26 6.02 -5.36 -8.86
CA PHE A 26 6.15 -5.69 -10.28
C PHE A 26 5.12 -6.74 -10.70
N PHE A 27 4.98 -7.82 -9.93
CA PHE A 27 3.93 -8.82 -10.17
C PHE A 27 2.53 -8.19 -10.12
N HIS A 28 2.22 -7.38 -9.09
CA HIS A 28 0.93 -6.71 -8.98
C HIS A 28 0.61 -5.83 -10.20
N LEU A 29 1.55 -5.00 -10.64
CA LEU A 29 1.37 -4.09 -11.77
C LEU A 29 1.22 -4.86 -13.09
N MET A 30 2.01 -5.91 -13.31
CA MET A 30 1.90 -6.76 -14.50
C MET A 30 0.50 -7.40 -14.56
N PHE A 31 0.06 -8.05 -13.49
CA PHE A 31 -1.26 -8.68 -13.45
C PHE A 31 -2.40 -7.66 -13.53
N ALA A 32 -2.29 -6.50 -12.88
CA ALA A 32 -3.27 -5.42 -12.99
C ALA A 32 -3.34 -4.86 -14.42
N SER A 33 -2.21 -4.75 -15.13
CA SER A 33 -2.19 -4.31 -16.54
C SER A 33 -2.85 -5.32 -17.48
N MET A 34 -2.56 -6.61 -17.30
CA MET A 34 -3.20 -7.69 -18.08
C MET A 34 -4.71 -7.75 -17.82
N ALA A 35 -5.10 -7.60 -16.55
CA ALA A 35 -6.50 -7.50 -16.14
C ALA A 35 -7.19 -6.30 -16.78
N GLY A 36 -6.55 -5.13 -16.77
CA GLY A 36 -7.06 -3.92 -17.41
C GLY A 36 -7.23 -4.09 -18.92
N THR A 37 -6.25 -4.67 -19.62
CA THR A 37 -6.36 -4.91 -21.06
C THR A 37 -7.47 -5.89 -21.39
N ALA A 38 -7.61 -6.98 -20.62
CA ALA A 38 -8.67 -7.98 -20.83
C ALA A 38 -10.08 -7.40 -20.60
N LEU A 39 -10.23 -6.54 -19.59
CA LEU A 39 -11.49 -5.81 -19.33
C LEU A 39 -11.84 -4.83 -20.46
N LEU A 40 -10.84 -4.17 -21.05
CA LEU A 40 -11.05 -3.20 -22.13
C LEU A 40 -11.28 -3.85 -23.49
N SER A 41 -10.63 -4.98 -23.78
CA SER A 41 -10.79 -5.69 -25.05
C SER A 41 -12.05 -6.55 -25.11
N GLY A 42 -12.61 -6.95 -23.96
CA GLY A 42 -13.69 -7.95 -23.90
C GLY A 42 -13.25 -9.37 -24.29
N GLU A 43 -12.14 -9.50 -25.03
CA GLU A 43 -11.46 -10.75 -25.33
C GLU A 43 -10.65 -11.22 -24.12
N GLY A 44 -10.88 -12.46 -23.66
CA GLY A 44 -10.18 -13.06 -22.51
C GLY A 44 -11.06 -13.30 -21.28
N LEU A 45 -12.34 -12.91 -21.33
CA LEU A 45 -13.38 -13.33 -20.39
C LEU A 45 -14.02 -14.60 -20.97
N SER A 46 -13.83 -15.76 -20.32
CA SER A 46 -14.47 -17.04 -20.69
C SER A 46 -14.99 -17.77 -19.42
N PRO A 47 -15.98 -18.69 -19.51
CA PRO A 47 -17.21 -18.80 -18.69
C PRO A 47 -17.13 -19.05 -17.17
N PHE A 48 -15.96 -19.00 -16.54
CA PHE A 48 -15.80 -18.95 -15.07
C PHE A 48 -15.67 -17.48 -14.58
N GLU A 49 -16.37 -16.57 -15.27
CA GLU A 49 -15.99 -15.16 -15.45
C GLU A 49 -16.11 -14.27 -14.22
N ALA A 50 -17.00 -14.56 -13.27
CA ALA A 50 -17.17 -13.69 -12.11
C ALA A 50 -15.91 -13.68 -11.20
N GLU A 51 -15.27 -14.84 -11.01
CA GLU A 51 -14.08 -14.94 -10.17
C GLU A 51 -12.88 -14.23 -10.82
N ASN A 52 -12.69 -14.40 -12.13
CA ASN A 52 -11.60 -13.75 -12.85
C ASN A 52 -11.80 -12.24 -12.98
N VAL A 53 -13.02 -11.78 -13.23
CA VAL A 53 -13.37 -10.35 -13.21
C VAL A 53 -13.21 -9.78 -11.82
N LEU A 54 -13.64 -10.50 -10.78
CA LEU A 54 -13.45 -10.10 -9.39
C LEU A 54 -11.96 -9.97 -9.06
N VAL A 55 -11.14 -10.97 -9.39
CA VAL A 55 -9.67 -10.92 -9.18
C VAL A 55 -9.04 -9.76 -9.95
N ALA A 56 -9.44 -9.53 -11.21
CA ALA A 56 -8.99 -8.40 -12.02
C ALA A 56 -9.31 -7.05 -11.37
N VAL A 57 -10.57 -6.86 -10.95
CA VAL A 57 -11.04 -5.65 -10.25
C VAL A 57 -10.30 -5.48 -8.92
N LEU A 58 -10.12 -6.57 -8.17
CA LEU A 58 -9.41 -6.53 -6.90
C LEU A 58 -7.94 -6.14 -7.10
N LEU A 59 -7.23 -6.66 -8.10
CA LEU A 59 -5.86 -6.26 -8.40
C LEU A 59 -5.71 -4.76 -8.75
N ILE A 60 -6.69 -4.21 -9.46
CA ILE A 60 -6.75 -2.78 -9.76
C ILE A 60 -6.97 -1.99 -8.47
N ILE A 61 -7.95 -2.39 -7.66
CA ILE A 61 -8.26 -1.74 -6.38
C ILE A 61 -7.06 -1.81 -5.43
N THR A 62 -6.36 -2.94 -5.35
CA THR A 62 -5.21 -3.12 -4.45
C THR A 62 -3.97 -2.35 -4.90
N SER A 63 -3.88 -1.99 -6.18
CA SER A 63 -2.85 -1.06 -6.67
C SER A 63 -2.95 0.31 -5.97
N PHE A 64 -4.16 0.74 -5.58
CA PHE A 64 -4.32 1.96 -4.78
C PHE A 64 -3.77 1.84 -3.35
N ALA A 65 -3.70 0.63 -2.78
CA ALA A 65 -3.05 0.44 -1.47
C ALA A 65 -1.55 0.74 -1.53
N TRP A 66 -0.87 0.40 -2.63
CA TRP A 66 0.53 0.73 -2.85
C TRP A 66 0.74 2.25 -2.98
N VAL A 67 -0.17 2.94 -3.65
CA VAL A 67 -0.16 4.42 -3.73
C VAL A 67 -0.34 5.04 -2.35
N ALA A 68 -1.31 4.55 -1.57
CA ALA A 68 -1.53 5.02 -0.20
C ALA A 68 -0.31 4.78 0.70
N LEU A 69 0.33 3.61 0.60
CA LEU A 69 1.58 3.30 1.30
C LEU A 69 2.71 4.25 0.88
N GLY A 70 2.87 4.49 -0.43
CA GLY A 70 3.83 5.46 -0.96
C GLY A 70 3.63 6.86 -0.39
N TRP A 71 2.39 7.34 -0.36
CA TRP A 71 2.06 8.66 0.18
C TRP A 71 2.33 8.76 1.68
N MET A 72 1.90 7.75 2.46
CA MET A 72 2.17 7.70 3.89
C MET A 72 3.67 7.67 4.19
N ASN A 73 4.44 6.91 3.40
CA ASN A 73 5.87 6.77 3.56
C ASN A 73 6.60 8.08 3.22
N TYR A 74 6.23 8.73 2.12
CA TYR A 74 6.76 10.03 1.72
C TYR A 74 6.57 11.07 2.83
N ARG A 75 5.36 11.18 3.36
CA ARG A 75 5.03 12.13 4.42
C ARG A 75 5.71 11.80 5.73
N TRP A 76 5.88 10.52 6.04
CA TRP A 76 6.69 10.08 7.17
C TRP A 76 8.18 10.47 7.02
N MET A 77 8.77 10.39 5.83
CA MET A 77 10.13 10.88 5.59
C MET A 77 10.25 12.41 5.76
N GLU A 78 9.20 13.16 5.44
CA GLU A 78 9.11 14.61 5.70
C GLU A 78 8.82 14.97 7.18
N ASP A 79 8.60 13.98 8.05
CA ASP A 79 8.06 14.15 9.42
C ASP A 79 6.72 14.89 9.47
N ARG A 80 5.87 14.65 8.46
CA ARG A 80 4.53 15.23 8.33
C ARG A 80 3.46 14.17 8.39
N THR A 81 2.28 14.55 8.88
CA THR A 81 1.11 13.68 8.89
C THR A 81 0.37 13.69 7.55
N VAL A 82 -0.32 12.59 7.27
CA VAL A 82 -1.38 12.51 6.25
C VAL A 82 -2.75 12.67 6.88
N HIS A 83 -3.75 12.99 6.05
CA HIS A 83 -5.15 12.88 6.45
C HIS A 83 -5.50 11.43 6.83
N TRP A 84 -6.31 11.25 7.89
CA TRP A 84 -6.67 9.93 8.44
C TRP A 84 -7.33 8.99 7.43
N ALA A 85 -7.94 9.54 6.39
CA ALA A 85 -8.55 8.77 5.30
C ALA A 85 -7.53 7.88 4.59
N TRP A 86 -6.26 8.29 4.45
CA TRP A 86 -5.24 7.49 3.78
C TRP A 86 -4.93 6.17 4.50
N PRO A 87 -4.62 6.17 5.82
CA PRO A 87 -4.49 4.95 6.62
C PRO A 87 -5.72 4.04 6.54
N VAL A 88 -6.92 4.62 6.67
CA VAL A 88 -8.17 3.85 6.72
C VAL A 88 -8.47 3.21 5.36
N PHE A 89 -8.44 3.99 4.29
CA PHE A 89 -8.73 3.53 2.94
C PHE A 89 -7.70 2.49 2.46
N GLY A 90 -6.41 2.74 2.69
CA GLY A 90 -5.35 1.79 2.35
C GLY A 90 -5.48 0.45 3.09
N THR A 91 -5.88 0.48 4.38
CA THR A 91 -6.10 -0.73 5.17
C THR A 91 -7.32 -1.52 4.67
N LEU A 92 -8.44 -0.83 4.39
CA LEU A 92 -9.65 -1.46 3.88
C LEU A 92 -9.39 -2.16 2.53
N ILE A 93 -8.69 -1.49 1.61
CA ILE A 93 -8.30 -2.07 0.33
C ILE A 93 -7.41 -3.29 0.50
N ALA A 94 -6.40 -3.19 1.38
CA ALA A 94 -5.46 -4.29 1.62
C ALA A 94 -6.15 -5.53 2.21
N LEU A 95 -7.18 -5.37 3.03
CA LEU A 95 -7.94 -6.49 3.60
C LEU A 95 -8.73 -7.26 2.53
N VAL A 96 -9.32 -6.56 1.57
CA VAL A 96 -10.03 -7.21 0.45
C VAL A 96 -9.05 -7.99 -0.44
N ALA A 97 -7.79 -7.56 -0.53
CA ALA A 97 -6.72 -8.24 -1.26
C ALA A 97 -6.35 -9.64 -0.73
N LEU A 98 -6.62 -9.90 0.55
CA LEU A 98 -6.23 -11.15 1.22
C LEU A 98 -7.12 -12.34 0.84
N ILE A 99 -8.28 -12.08 0.23
CA ILE A 99 -9.27 -13.10 -0.11
C ILE A 99 -8.84 -13.96 -1.32
N PRO A 100 -8.29 -13.41 -2.41
CA PRO A 100 -8.01 -14.19 -3.63
C PRO A 100 -6.53 -14.50 -3.88
N THR A 101 -5.59 -13.96 -3.10
CA THR A 101 -4.17 -14.01 -3.47
C THR A 101 -3.47 -15.27 -2.97
N ARG A 102 -2.80 -15.98 -3.88
CA ARG A 102 -1.96 -17.16 -3.56
C ARG A 102 -0.79 -16.76 -2.64
N PHE A 103 -0.22 -17.73 -1.93
CA PHE A 103 0.76 -17.56 -0.84
C PHE A 103 2.04 -16.76 -1.21
N VAL A 104 2.47 -16.79 -2.48
CA VAL A 104 3.74 -16.20 -2.94
C VAL A 104 3.71 -14.65 -2.98
N PRO A 105 2.69 -13.99 -3.58
CA PRO A 105 2.50 -12.54 -3.47
C PRO A 105 2.49 -12.00 -2.03
N ILE A 106 1.94 -12.75 -1.08
CA ILE A 106 1.82 -12.35 0.33
C ILE A 106 3.22 -12.26 0.97
N LEU A 107 4.10 -13.22 0.73
CA LEU A 107 5.46 -13.23 1.28
C LEU A 107 6.31 -12.06 0.77
N LEU A 108 6.21 -11.74 -0.52
CA LEU A 108 6.94 -10.62 -1.12
C LEU A 108 6.36 -9.25 -0.70
N SER A 109 5.08 -9.20 -0.34
CA SER A 109 4.40 -7.99 0.12
C SER A 109 4.50 -7.78 1.63
N ALA A 110 4.88 -8.81 2.40
CA ALA A 110 4.95 -8.78 3.86
C ALA A 110 5.74 -7.59 4.45
N PRO A 111 6.95 -7.24 3.96
CA PRO A 111 7.66 -6.06 4.48
C PRO A 111 6.87 -4.76 4.22
N GLY A 112 6.16 -4.67 3.10
CA GLY A 112 5.29 -3.54 2.77
C GLY A 112 4.06 -3.48 3.68
N VAL A 113 3.45 -4.62 4.00
CA VAL A 113 2.33 -4.71 4.94
C VAL A 113 2.75 -4.29 6.35
N LEU A 114 3.90 -4.77 6.84
CA LEU A 114 4.43 -4.37 8.15
C LEU A 114 4.71 -2.87 8.20
N MET A 115 5.30 -2.33 7.13
CA MET A 115 5.53 -0.89 7.01
C MET A 115 4.22 -0.10 6.97
N ALA A 116 3.21 -0.58 6.25
CA ALA A 116 1.89 0.05 6.19
C ALA A 116 1.25 0.12 7.59
N ILE A 117 1.25 -0.99 8.34
CA ILE A 117 0.73 -1.03 9.72
C ILE A 117 1.46 -0.02 10.60
N TYR A 118 2.79 -0.01 10.54
CA TYR A 118 3.61 0.93 11.31
C TYR A 118 3.25 2.38 10.96
N LEU A 119 3.16 2.73 9.68
CA LEU A 119 2.87 4.08 9.22
C LEU A 119 1.44 4.51 9.58
N CYS A 120 0.44 3.62 9.46
CA CYS A 120 -0.91 3.87 9.90
C CYS A 120 -0.95 4.25 11.38
N ILE A 121 -0.30 3.45 12.24
CA ILE A 121 -0.21 3.72 13.67
C ILE A 121 0.51 5.04 13.95
N TRP A 122 1.63 5.29 13.25
CA TRP A 122 2.41 6.50 13.42
C TRP A 122 1.61 7.77 13.08
N HIS A 123 0.94 7.78 11.91
CA HIS A 123 0.13 8.92 11.45
C HIS A 123 -1.05 9.18 12.38
N LEU A 124 -1.77 8.13 12.79
CA LEU A 124 -2.91 8.26 13.71
C LEU A 124 -2.47 8.77 15.10
N ARG A 125 -1.35 8.25 15.63
CA ARG A 125 -0.82 8.70 16.93
C ARG A 125 -0.34 10.15 16.86
N ARG A 126 0.31 10.55 15.78
CA ARG A 126 0.81 11.92 15.62
C ARG A 126 -0.35 12.91 15.49
N ALA A 127 -1.33 12.61 14.64
CA ALA A 127 -2.53 13.44 14.50
C ALA A 127 -3.27 13.65 15.83
N ARG A 128 -3.41 12.59 16.65
CA ARG A 128 -4.00 12.71 18.00
C ARG A 128 -3.22 13.63 18.93
N ARG A 129 -1.89 13.55 18.91
CA ARG A 129 -1.02 14.42 19.73
C ARG A 129 -1.13 15.88 19.31
N ASP A 130 -1.16 16.13 18.01
CA ASP A 130 -1.27 17.48 17.48
C ASP A 130 -2.65 18.09 17.80
N ALA A 131 -3.73 17.30 17.72
CA ALA A 131 -5.07 17.71 18.15
C ALA A 131 -5.15 18.01 19.66
N ALA A 132 -4.54 17.17 20.50
CA ALA A 132 -4.51 17.40 21.95
C ALA A 132 -3.76 18.69 22.34
N ARG A 133 -2.70 19.03 21.62
CA ARG A 133 -1.94 20.28 21.82
C ARG A 133 -2.67 21.53 21.34
N ALA A 134 -3.58 21.40 20.37
CA ALA A 134 -4.37 22.52 19.88
C ALA A 134 -5.59 22.82 20.77
N ALA A 135 -5.97 21.89 21.64
CA ALA A 135 -7.14 21.98 22.50
C ALA A 135 -6.85 22.41 23.95
N GLY A 136 -5.57 22.48 24.35
CA GLY A 136 -5.13 22.91 25.68
C GLY A 136 -4.23 24.13 25.58
#